data_AF-A0A0G0PF86-F1
#
_entry.id   AF-A0A0G0PF86-F1
#
_cell.length_a   1.000
_cell.length_b   1.000
_cell.length_c   1.000
_cell.angle_alpha   90.00
_cell.angle_beta   90.00
_cell.angle_gamma   90.00
#
_symmetry.space_group_name_H-M   'P 1'
#
loop_
_entity.id
_entity.type
_entity.pdbx_description
1 polymer ?
#
loop_
_entity_poly.entity_id
_entity_poly.type
_entity_poly.pdbx_seq_one_letter_code
_entity_poly.pdbx_strand_id
1 'polypeptide(L)'
;MNSKNIYLMLLVTTLLVLGVVFNFRIGKPTQPIIQDNQKPQETEQKMTDAELQDYYSLYKNPFVLQIRTTLNSYLDDPNSLSETVLEGLGDGKSGLTNFSSNYYKGRFVVMEIKNSVAGGEEINILFPDKPDKVFWVWVYKLADGGYETRGFKENPYYTHERIDYYLKQYPMLLQDELHAL
;
A
#
# COMPACT_ATOMS: atom_id res chain seq x y z
N MET A 1 26.28 4.98 -49.61
CA MET A 1 25.80 5.04 -48.21
C MET A 1 26.26 3.76 -47.50
N ASN A 2 27.14 3.87 -46.51
CA ASN A 2 27.78 2.69 -45.92
C ASN A 2 26.80 1.86 -45.08
N SER A 3 26.81 0.55 -45.25
CA SER A 3 25.93 -0.40 -44.56
C SER A 3 25.95 -0.25 -43.03
N LYS A 4 27.10 0.11 -42.45
CA LYS A 4 27.25 0.41 -41.01
C LYS A 4 26.35 1.55 -40.51
N ASN A 5 26.10 2.57 -41.34
CA ASN A 5 25.27 3.72 -40.94
C ASN A 5 23.77 3.37 -40.98
N ILE A 6 23.38 2.40 -41.82
CA ILE A 6 21.99 1.93 -41.95
C ILE A 6 21.61 1.08 -40.73
N TYR A 7 22.51 0.19 -40.27
CA TYR A 7 22.28 -0.60 -39.05
C TYR A 7 22.23 0.26 -37.79
N LEU A 8 23.08 1.29 -37.69
CA LEU A 8 23.06 2.21 -36.55
C LEU A 8 21.75 3.02 -36.49
N MET A 9 21.22 3.45 -37.64
CA MET A 9 19.94 4.15 -37.70
C MET A 9 18.75 3.25 -37.34
N LEU A 10 18.74 1.99 -37.79
CA LEU A 10 17.70 1.01 -37.45
C LEU A 10 17.72 0.64 -35.96
N LEU A 11 18.90 0.53 -35.35
CA LEU A 11 19.01 0.22 -33.92
C LEU A 11 18.52 1.37 -33.03
N VAL A 12 18.83 2.62 -33.40
CA VAL A 12 18.38 3.82 -32.67
C VAL A 12 16.87 4.02 -32.80
N THR A 13 16.28 3.77 -33.98
CA THR A 13 14.82 3.86 -34.16
C THR A 13 14.09 2.75 -33.41
N THR A 14 14.62 1.52 -33.38
CA THR A 14 14.00 0.41 -32.62
C THR A 14 14.03 0.67 -31.11
N LEU A 15 15.12 1.22 -30.59
CA LEU A 15 15.23 1.61 -29.17
C LEU A 15 14.31 2.77 -28.79
N LEU A 16 14.14 3.76 -29.69
CA LEU A 16 13.20 4.87 -29.47
C LEU A 16 11.73 4.40 -29.47
N VAL A 17 11.36 3.47 -30.36
CA VAL A 17 9.99 2.94 -30.39
C VAL A 17 9.70 2.08 -29.15
N LEU A 18 10.65 1.28 -28.67
CA LEU A 18 10.51 0.54 -27.42
C LEU A 18 10.44 1.46 -26.19
N GLY A 19 11.21 2.55 -26.16
CA GLY A 19 11.18 3.54 -25.08
C GLY A 19 9.87 4.34 -24.99
N VAL A 20 9.19 4.56 -26.11
CA VAL A 20 7.90 5.27 -26.14
C VAL A 20 6.74 4.34 -25.77
N VAL A 21 6.79 3.06 -26.15
CA VAL A 21 5.74 2.08 -25.81
C VAL A 21 5.72 1.74 -24.31
N PHE A 22 6.87 1.83 -23.62
CA PHE A 22 6.94 1.55 -22.17
C PHE A 22 6.42 2.69 -21.28
N ASN A 23 6.17 3.88 -21.83
CA ASN A 23 5.69 5.05 -21.07
C ASN A 23 4.17 5.23 -21.10
N PHE A 24 3.43 4.36 -21.80
CA PHE A 24 1.97 4.42 -21.83
C PHE A 24 1.37 3.24 -21.06
N ARG A 25 0.71 3.58 -19.94
CA ARG A 25 -0.16 2.77 -19.07
C ARG A 25 0.49 2.08 -17.87
N ILE A 26 0.84 2.89 -16.88
CA ILE A 26 0.32 2.66 -15.52
C ILE A 26 -0.28 3.99 -15.08
N GLY A 27 -1.59 4.15 -15.31
CA GLY A 27 -2.32 5.18 -14.58
C GLY A 27 -2.11 4.87 -13.11
N LYS A 28 -1.55 5.83 -12.35
CA LYS A 28 -1.47 5.68 -10.90
C LYS A 28 -2.91 5.46 -10.43
N PRO A 29 -3.21 4.39 -9.66
CA PRO A 29 -4.55 4.23 -9.11
C PRO A 29 -4.90 5.50 -8.36
N THR A 30 -6.04 6.10 -8.72
CA THR A 30 -6.52 7.32 -8.10
C THR A 30 -6.82 6.99 -6.65
N GLN A 31 -5.92 7.39 -5.76
CA GLN A 31 -6.08 7.16 -4.34
C GLN A 31 -7.32 7.91 -3.86
N PRO A 32 -8.13 7.34 -2.95
CA PRO A 32 -9.11 8.14 -2.22
C PRO A 32 -8.34 9.16 -1.36
N ILE A 33 -8.21 10.39 -1.87
CA ILE A 33 -7.63 11.49 -1.12
C ILE A 33 -8.67 11.92 -0.08
N ILE A 34 -8.47 11.57 1.18
CA ILE A 34 -9.22 12.21 2.27
C ILE A 34 -8.64 13.62 2.44
N GLN A 35 -9.31 14.62 1.87
CA GLN A 35 -8.89 16.02 2.00
C GLN A 35 -9.20 16.52 3.42
N ASP A 36 -8.17 17.01 4.11
CA ASP A 36 -8.18 17.45 5.53
C ASP A 36 -9.08 18.68 5.81
N ASN A 37 -9.66 19.31 4.77
CA ASN A 37 -10.37 20.59 4.86
C ASN A 37 -11.86 20.53 4.50
N GLN A 38 -12.45 19.34 4.35
CA GLN A 38 -13.88 19.24 4.08
C GLN A 38 -14.64 19.01 5.39
N LYS A 39 -15.55 19.95 5.69
CA LYS A 39 -16.62 19.78 6.69
C LYS A 39 -17.24 18.39 6.48
N PRO A 40 -17.47 17.58 7.53
CA PRO A 40 -17.93 16.20 7.40
C PRO A 40 -19.10 16.14 6.41
N GLN A 41 -18.87 15.50 5.27
CA GLN A 41 -19.91 15.38 4.26
C GLN A 41 -20.91 14.35 4.80
N GLU A 42 -22.14 14.78 5.06
CA GLU A 42 -23.17 13.98 5.74
C GLU A 42 -23.70 12.82 4.87
N THR A 43 -23.23 12.73 3.63
CA THR A 43 -23.64 11.73 2.63
C THR A 43 -22.49 10.75 2.38
N GLU A 44 -22.81 9.46 2.48
CA GLU A 44 -21.92 8.35 2.11
C GLU A 44 -21.31 8.57 0.72
N GLN A 45 -19.99 8.44 0.62
CA GLN A 45 -19.30 8.58 -0.65
C GLN A 45 -19.48 7.29 -1.45
N LYS A 46 -20.39 7.32 -2.44
CA LYS A 46 -20.53 6.22 -3.40
C LYS A 46 -19.37 6.25 -4.38
N MET A 47 -18.51 5.25 -4.32
CA MET A 47 -17.55 4.97 -5.39
C MET A 47 -18.31 4.47 -6.62
N THR A 48 -17.87 4.92 -7.79
CA THR A 48 -18.26 4.32 -9.06
C THR A 48 -17.66 2.91 -9.19
N ASP A 49 -18.26 2.06 -10.03
CA ASP A 49 -17.72 0.72 -10.29
C ASP A 49 -16.26 0.77 -10.76
N ALA A 50 -15.90 1.79 -11.54
CA ALA A 50 -14.52 1.98 -12.01
C ALA A 50 -13.56 2.30 -10.86
N GLU A 51 -13.93 3.21 -9.96
CA GLU A 51 -13.12 3.52 -8.77
C GLU A 51 -12.98 2.32 -7.83
N LEU A 52 -14.03 1.50 -7.72
CA LEU A 52 -14.00 0.29 -6.92
C LEU A 52 -13.09 -0.79 -7.53
N GLN A 53 -13.11 -0.96 -8.86
CA GLN A 53 -12.19 -1.87 -9.55
C GLN A 53 -10.74 -1.40 -9.44
N ASP A 54 -10.50 -0.09 -9.56
CA ASP A 54 -9.18 0.50 -9.34
C ASP A 54 -8.72 0.27 -7.89
N TYR A 55 -9.62 0.41 -6.91
CA TYR A 55 -9.34 0.06 -5.53
C TYR A 55 -8.95 -1.41 -5.35
N TYR A 56 -9.70 -2.35 -5.93
CA TYR A 56 -9.37 -3.78 -5.84
C TYR A 56 -8.03 -4.11 -6.51
N SER A 57 -7.60 -3.32 -7.50
CA SER A 57 -6.27 -3.49 -8.11
C SER A 57 -5.12 -3.25 -7.13
N LEU A 58 -5.35 -2.50 -6.04
CA LEU A 58 -4.33 -2.27 -5.01
C LEU A 58 -3.85 -3.57 -4.36
N TYR A 59 -4.71 -4.59 -4.24
CA TYR A 59 -4.33 -5.89 -3.68
C TYR A 59 -3.48 -6.75 -4.63
N LYS A 60 -3.26 -6.29 -5.87
CA LYS A 60 -2.26 -6.83 -6.80
C LYS A 60 -0.92 -6.08 -6.74
N ASN A 61 -0.85 -4.97 -6.00
CA ASN A 61 0.39 -4.22 -5.81
C ASN A 61 1.37 -5.05 -4.95
N PRO A 62 2.60 -5.33 -5.41
CA PRO A 62 3.58 -6.08 -4.63
C PRO A 62 3.96 -5.42 -3.30
N PHE A 63 3.88 -4.09 -3.18
CA PHE A 63 4.07 -3.42 -1.89
C PHE A 63 2.97 -3.82 -0.88
N VAL A 64 1.72 -3.89 -1.33
CA VAL A 64 0.57 -4.29 -0.49
C VAL A 64 0.63 -5.79 -0.17
N LEU A 65 0.97 -6.62 -1.14
CA LEU A 65 1.15 -8.07 -0.93
C LEU A 65 2.24 -8.37 0.12
N GLN A 66 3.34 -7.61 0.09
CA GLN A 66 4.42 -7.76 1.05
C GLN A 66 3.97 -7.53 2.50
N ILE A 67 2.97 -6.68 2.74
CA ILE A 67 2.38 -6.50 4.08
C ILE A 67 1.82 -7.84 4.57
N ARG A 68 0.98 -8.50 3.76
CA ARG A 68 0.39 -9.80 4.11
C ARG A 68 1.46 -10.87 4.29
N THR A 69 2.48 -10.91 3.42
CA THR A 69 3.64 -11.80 3.59
C THR A 69 4.31 -11.59 4.95
N THR A 70 4.62 -10.34 5.32
CA THR A 70 5.24 -10.01 6.61
C THR A 70 4.37 -10.41 7.79
N LEU A 71 3.06 -10.13 7.75
CA LEU A 71 2.14 -10.51 8.82
C LEU A 71 2.06 -12.03 8.99
N ASN A 72 2.06 -12.78 7.88
CA ASN A 72 2.05 -14.25 7.92
C ASN A 72 3.37 -14.80 8.47
N SER A 73 4.51 -14.25 8.06
CA SER A 73 5.83 -14.61 8.62
C SER A 73 5.88 -14.35 10.12
N TYR A 74 5.33 -13.24 10.60
CA TYR A 74 5.22 -12.97 12.04
C TYR A 74 4.36 -14.01 12.77
N LEU A 75 3.24 -14.43 12.17
CA LEU A 75 2.36 -15.43 12.79
C LEU A 75 2.95 -16.85 12.80
N ASP A 76 3.82 -17.17 11.85
CA ASP A 76 4.48 -18.48 11.71
C ASP A 76 5.76 -18.56 12.57
N ASP A 77 6.71 -17.65 12.34
CA ASP A 77 7.95 -17.52 13.13
C ASP A 77 8.38 -16.04 13.17
N PRO A 78 8.08 -15.31 14.26
CA PRO A 78 8.51 -13.92 14.43
C PRO A 78 10.01 -13.72 14.21
N ASN A 79 10.86 -14.70 14.56
CA ASN A 79 12.32 -14.57 14.44
C ASN A 79 12.82 -14.57 12.99
N SER A 80 11.94 -14.88 12.02
CA SER A 80 12.24 -14.75 10.59
C SER A 80 12.28 -13.29 10.11
N LEU A 81 11.75 -12.36 10.90
CA LEU A 81 11.68 -10.94 10.58
C LEU A 81 12.84 -10.16 11.19
N SER A 82 13.17 -9.01 10.58
CA SER A 82 14.19 -8.13 11.11
C SER A 82 13.74 -7.46 12.42
N GLU A 83 14.69 -7.16 13.29
CA GLU A 83 14.44 -6.48 14.57
C GLU A 83 13.70 -5.14 14.38
N THR A 84 14.00 -4.40 13.31
CA THR A 84 13.31 -3.14 12.99
C THR A 84 11.82 -3.34 12.71
N VAL A 85 11.41 -4.47 12.13
CA VAL A 85 9.98 -4.78 11.90
C VAL A 85 9.33 -5.30 13.18
N LEU A 86 10.06 -6.06 13.98
CA LEU A 86 9.54 -6.64 15.22
C LEU A 86 9.38 -5.58 16.31
N GLU A 87 10.44 -4.85 16.64
CA GLU A 87 10.52 -3.93 17.78
C GLU A 87 10.41 -2.45 17.36
N GLY A 88 10.43 -2.17 16.06
CA GLY A 88 10.34 -0.82 15.55
C GLY A 88 11.63 -0.01 15.74
N LEU A 89 11.48 1.30 15.97
CA LEU A 89 12.60 2.22 16.20
C LEU A 89 12.81 2.56 17.68
N GLY A 90 12.24 1.76 18.59
CA GLY A 90 12.39 1.94 20.05
C GLY A 90 11.49 3.02 20.66
N ASP A 91 10.40 3.42 19.99
CA ASP A 91 9.44 4.42 20.49
C ASP A 91 8.27 3.80 21.29
N GLY A 92 8.26 2.47 21.47
CA GLY A 92 7.21 1.72 22.16
C GLY A 92 5.84 1.75 21.47
N LYS A 93 5.77 2.27 20.24
CA LYS A 93 4.54 2.41 19.44
C LYS A 93 4.73 1.93 18.00
N SER A 94 5.89 1.36 17.71
CA SER A 94 6.28 0.78 16.43
C SER A 94 6.75 -0.65 16.63
N GLY A 95 6.76 -1.43 15.56
CA GLY A 95 7.05 -2.85 15.61
C GLY A 95 5.81 -3.71 15.81
N LEU A 96 5.82 -4.90 15.22
CA LEU A 96 4.73 -5.86 15.33
C LEU A 96 4.54 -6.41 16.76
N THR A 97 5.60 -6.46 17.59
CA THR A 97 5.54 -6.98 18.96
C THR A 97 4.73 -6.09 19.92
N ASN A 98 4.56 -4.82 19.58
CA ASN A 98 3.83 -3.84 20.39
C ASN A 98 2.31 -3.91 20.23
N PHE A 99 1.78 -4.79 19.36
CA PHE A 99 0.35 -4.95 19.14
C PHE A 99 -0.11 -6.40 19.28
N SER A 100 -1.41 -6.58 19.51
CA SER A 100 -1.99 -7.92 19.58
C SER A 100 -1.90 -8.62 18.23
N SER A 101 -1.31 -9.82 18.20
CA SER A 101 -1.24 -10.66 16.99
C SER A 101 -2.61 -11.01 16.40
N ASN A 102 -3.71 -10.82 17.15
CA ASN A 102 -5.07 -11.00 16.65
C ASN A 102 -5.43 -10.03 15.52
N TYR A 103 -4.81 -8.85 15.43
CA TYR A 103 -4.98 -7.99 14.24
C TYR A 103 -4.52 -8.74 12.98
N TYR A 104 -3.34 -9.34 13.05
CA TYR A 104 -2.62 -9.87 11.89
C TYR A 104 -3.26 -11.12 11.30
N LYS A 105 -4.10 -11.83 12.08
CA LYS A 105 -4.88 -12.98 11.63
C LYS A 105 -6.06 -12.58 10.74
N GLY A 106 -6.58 -11.38 10.93
CA GLY A 106 -7.71 -10.85 10.17
C GLY A 106 -7.28 -10.23 8.85
N ARG A 107 -8.26 -9.84 8.04
CA ARG A 107 -8.05 -9.07 6.83
C ARG A 107 -7.69 -7.62 7.17
N PHE A 108 -6.95 -6.95 6.29
CA PHE A 108 -6.76 -5.51 6.32
C PHE A 108 -7.27 -4.88 5.02
N VAL A 109 -7.72 -3.64 5.14
CA VAL A 109 -8.06 -2.78 4.00
C VAL A 109 -7.00 -1.70 3.85
N VAL A 110 -6.69 -1.34 2.61
CA VAL A 110 -5.80 -0.22 2.31
C VAL A 110 -6.60 1.08 2.36
N MET A 111 -6.16 2.03 3.17
CA MET A 111 -6.78 3.36 3.27
C MET A 111 -6.06 4.39 2.39
N GLU A 112 -4.74 4.35 2.38
CA GLU A 112 -3.89 5.29 1.66
C GLU A 112 -2.57 4.61 1.30
N ILE A 113 -2.03 4.96 0.14
CA ILE A 113 -0.66 4.61 -0.26
C ILE A 113 0.03 5.92 -0.61
N LYS A 114 1.29 6.12 -0.24
CA LYS A 114 2.07 7.26 -0.71
C LYS A 114 3.53 6.85 -0.89
N ASN A 115 4.24 7.52 -1.80
CA ASN A 115 5.67 7.30 -1.92
C ASN A 115 6.39 7.85 -0.69
N SER A 116 7.28 7.06 -0.09
CA SER A 116 8.13 7.54 0.99
C SER A 116 9.24 8.43 0.44
N VAL A 117 9.60 9.49 1.17
CA VAL A 117 10.76 10.34 0.86
C VAL A 117 12.07 9.55 0.93
N ALA A 118 12.11 8.52 1.78
CA ALA A 118 13.25 7.61 1.91
C ALA A 118 13.24 6.45 0.89
N GLY A 119 12.29 6.45 -0.06
CA GLY A 119 12.06 5.38 -1.04
C GLY A 119 11.10 4.30 -0.55
N GLY A 120 10.49 3.58 -1.48
CA GLY A 120 9.39 2.64 -1.19
C GLY A 120 8.03 3.32 -1.01
N GLU A 121 7.07 2.59 -0.48
CA GLU A 121 5.70 3.05 -0.24
C GLU A 121 5.36 3.03 1.26
N GLU A 122 4.71 4.09 1.72
CA GLU A 122 4.05 4.18 3.02
C GLU A 122 2.56 3.91 2.83
N ILE A 123 2.05 2.91 3.52
CA ILE A 123 0.70 2.38 3.34
C ILE A 123 -0.02 2.45 4.68
N ASN A 124 -1.17 3.12 4.70
CA ASN A 124 -2.06 3.11 5.86
C ASN A 124 -3.07 1.99 5.68
N ILE A 125 -3.14 1.08 6.66
CA ILE A 125 -4.08 -0.05 6.67
C ILE A 125 -4.96 -0.05 7.91
N LEU A 126 -6.14 -0.62 7.78
CA LEU A 126 -7.09 -0.82 8.87
C LEU A 126 -7.57 -2.27 8.88
N PHE A 127 -7.76 -2.86 10.05
CA PHE A 127 -8.31 -4.21 10.19
C PHE A 127 -9.83 -4.11 10.42
N PRO A 128 -10.71 -4.51 9.48
CA PRO A 128 -12.16 -4.35 9.63
C PRO A 128 -12.75 -5.11 10.82
N ASP A 129 -12.16 -6.25 11.19
CA ASP A 129 -12.61 -7.05 12.35
C ASP A 129 -12.32 -6.36 13.69
N LYS A 130 -11.40 -5.39 13.69
CA LYS A 130 -11.05 -4.58 14.85
C LYS A 130 -10.64 -3.17 14.40
N PRO A 131 -11.61 -2.33 14.01
CA PRO A 131 -11.33 -1.05 13.37
C PRO A 131 -11.09 0.04 14.41
N ASP A 132 -10.19 -0.20 15.37
CA ASP A 132 -9.86 0.75 16.45
C ASP A 132 -8.53 1.49 16.21
N LYS A 133 -7.72 1.06 15.24
CA LYS A 133 -6.41 1.62 14.89
C LYS A 133 -6.13 1.56 13.41
N VAL A 134 -5.48 2.59 12.90
CA VAL A 134 -4.85 2.58 11.58
C VAL A 134 -3.35 2.35 11.76
N PHE A 135 -2.80 1.47 10.95
CA PHE A 135 -1.38 1.14 10.97
C PHE A 135 -0.70 1.75 9.75
N TRP A 136 0.38 2.48 10.02
CA TRP A 136 1.35 2.88 9.00
C TRP A 136 2.32 1.73 8.77
N VAL A 137 2.51 1.37 7.50
CA VAL A 137 3.44 0.34 7.07
C VAL A 137 4.37 0.93 6.02
N TRP A 138 5.66 0.75 6.18
CA TRP A 138 6.65 1.15 5.17
C TRP A 138 7.20 -0.08 4.49
N VAL A 139 7.00 -0.17 3.17
CA VAL A 139 7.49 -1.28 2.34
C VAL A 139 8.46 -0.75 1.30
N TYR A 140 9.63 -1.37 1.24
CA TYR A 140 10.73 -1.00 0.36
C TYR A 140 10.89 -2.01 -0.77
N LYS A 141 11.27 -1.53 -1.95
CA LYS A 141 11.67 -2.39 -3.07
C LYS A 141 13.18 -2.53 -3.09
N LEU A 142 13.67 -3.76 -2.99
CA LEU A 142 15.08 -4.11 -3.00
C LEU A 142 15.66 -4.08 -4.42
N ALA A 143 16.98 -4.02 -4.52
CA ALA A 143 17.70 -3.95 -5.79
C ALA A 143 17.53 -5.20 -6.66
N ASP A 144 17.27 -6.36 -6.04
CA ASP A 144 16.98 -7.63 -6.71
C ASP A 144 15.53 -7.75 -7.18
N GLY A 145 14.70 -6.72 -6.94
CA GLY A 145 13.28 -6.71 -7.27
C GLY A 145 12.37 -7.28 -6.18
N GLY A 146 12.93 -7.77 -5.08
CA GLY A 146 12.19 -8.19 -3.89
C GLY A 146 11.57 -7.01 -3.14
N TYR A 147 10.73 -7.35 -2.16
CA TYR A 147 10.04 -6.37 -1.32
C TYR A 147 10.30 -6.69 0.15
N GLU A 148 10.44 -5.66 0.96
CA GLU A 148 10.77 -5.78 2.38
C GLU A 148 9.94 -4.77 3.17
N THR A 149 9.20 -5.23 4.17
CA THR A 149 8.61 -4.32 5.16
C THR A 149 9.74 -3.81 6.05
N ARG A 150 9.83 -2.49 6.24
CA ARG A 150 10.86 -1.81 7.04
C ARG A 150 10.31 -1.09 8.25
N GLY A 151 8.99 -0.95 8.34
CA GLY A 151 8.37 -0.29 9.46
C GLY A 151 6.90 -0.67 9.57
N PHE A 152 6.45 -0.79 10.80
CA PHE A 152 5.06 -1.01 11.15
C PHE A 152 4.79 -0.21 12.42
N LYS A 153 3.76 0.63 12.46
CA LYS A 153 3.40 1.37 13.68
C LYS A 153 1.96 1.83 13.63
N GLU A 154 1.40 2.18 14.79
CA GLU A 154 0.14 2.91 14.83
C GLU A 154 0.33 4.30 14.19
N ASN A 155 -0.62 4.70 13.34
CA ASN A 155 -0.63 6.04 12.77
C ASN A 155 -1.48 6.97 13.66
N PRO A 156 -0.85 7.86 14.47
CA PRO A 156 -1.59 8.70 15.42
C PRO A 156 -2.43 9.79 14.75
N TYR A 157 -2.27 9.99 13.44
CA TYR A 157 -3.14 10.90 12.68
C TYR A 157 -4.60 10.44 12.70
N TYR A 158 -4.84 9.13 12.74
CA TYR A 158 -6.18 8.55 12.73
C TYR A 158 -6.68 8.34 14.16
N THR A 159 -7.24 9.41 14.74
CA THR A 159 -8.01 9.33 15.99
C THR A 159 -9.28 8.50 15.82
N HIS A 160 -9.91 8.09 16.92
CA HIS A 160 -11.19 7.38 16.88
C HIS A 160 -12.24 8.10 16.01
N GLU A 161 -12.36 9.43 16.16
CA GLU A 161 -13.27 10.25 15.35
C GLU A 161 -12.97 10.18 13.84
N ARG A 162 -11.68 10.17 13.47
CA ARG A 162 -11.27 10.07 12.06
C ARG A 162 -11.48 8.67 11.49
N ILE A 163 -11.27 7.64 12.31
CA ILE A 163 -11.60 6.26 11.93
C ILE A 163 -13.11 6.16 11.71
N ASP A 164 -13.93 6.57 12.68
CA ASP A 164 -15.39 6.55 12.58
C ASP A 164 -15.90 7.32 11.36
N TYR A 165 -15.30 8.48 11.08
CA TYR A 165 -15.59 9.24 9.87
C TYR A 165 -15.28 8.41 8.61
N TYR A 166 -14.09 7.80 8.53
CA TYR A 166 -13.72 6.95 7.40
C TYR A 166 -14.67 5.77 7.20
N LEU A 167 -15.03 5.06 8.28
CA LEU A 167 -15.94 3.91 8.22
C LEU A 167 -17.33 4.32 7.68
N LYS A 168 -17.80 5.52 8.04
CA LYS A 168 -19.07 6.07 7.54
C LYS A 168 -19.01 6.45 6.06
N GLN A 169 -17.88 6.96 5.60
CA GLN A 169 -17.72 7.38 4.20
C GLN A 169 -17.54 6.21 3.25
N TYR A 170 -16.90 5.13 3.71
CA TYR A 170 -16.48 4.01 2.87
C TYR A 170 -16.90 2.63 3.42
N PRO A 171 -18.20 2.41 3.73
CA PRO A 171 -18.65 1.16 4.34
C PRO A 171 -18.41 -0.06 3.44
N MET A 172 -18.44 0.12 2.12
CA MET A 172 -18.17 -0.93 1.13
C MET A 172 -16.76 -1.51 1.21
N LEU A 173 -15.77 -0.72 1.64
CA LEU A 173 -14.39 -1.20 1.74
C LEU A 173 -14.21 -2.17 2.91
N LEU A 174 -14.97 -1.99 3.98
CA LEU A 174 -14.97 -2.88 5.15
C LEU A 174 -15.60 -4.24 4.85
N GLN A 175 -16.51 -4.27 3.88
CA GLN A 175 -17.25 -5.46 3.46
C GLN A 175 -16.56 -6.23 2.32
N ASP A 176 -15.39 -5.76 1.85
CA ASP A 176 -14.64 -6.41 0.77
C ASP A 176 -13.97 -7.71 1.25
N GLU A 177 -14.74 -8.77 1.37
CA GLU A 177 -14.25 -10.11 1.75
C GLU A 177 -13.46 -10.81 0.65
N LEU A 178 -13.56 -10.35 -0.60
CA LEU A 178 -13.00 -11.05 -1.75
C LEU A 178 -11.55 -10.62 -2.05
N HIS A 179 -11.22 -9.34 -1.86
CA HIS A 179 -9.91 -8.81 -2.25
C HIS A 179 -9.07 -8.33 -1.07
N ALA A 180 -9.69 -7.95 0.05
CA ALA A 180 -8.95 -7.57 1.25
C ALA A 180 -8.09 -8.75 1.72
N LEU A 181 -6.80 -8.47 1.90
CA LEU A 181 -5.80 -9.46 2.29
C LEU A 181 -5.83 -9.69 3.77
#